data_AF-A0A6G2DGC0-F1
#
_entry.id   AF-A0A6G2DGC0-F1
#
_cell.length_a   1.000
_cell.length_b   1.000
_cell.length_c   1.000
_cell.angle_alpha   90.00
_cell.angle_beta   90.00
_cell.angle_gamma   90.00
#
_symmetry.space_group_name_H-M   'P 1'
#
loop_
_entity.id
_entity.type
_entity.pdbx_description
1 polymer ?
#
loop_
_entity_poly.entity_id
_entity_poly.type
_entity_poly.pdbx_seq_one_letter_code
_entity_poly.pdbx_strand_id
1 'polypeptide(L)' 'MVESYSKNANHNMRRPVVKEEIVDLMRQRQKQVTGFLKELEDFARKENIPIIPHETVAYFRFLMETMQPKN' A
#
# COMPACT_ATOMS: atom_id res chain seq x y z
N MET A 1 -11.64 -11.81 16.46
CA MET A 1 -10.43 -12.50 15.98
C MET A 1 -10.28 -12.10 14.52
N VAL A 2 -9.24 -11.36 14.12
CA VAL A 2 -9.17 -10.90 12.72
C VAL A 2 -8.67 -12.05 11.86
N GLU A 3 -9.61 -12.74 11.22
CA GLU A 3 -9.37 -13.81 10.26
C GLU A 3 -9.25 -13.25 8.83
N SER A 4 -8.42 -12.22 8.61
CA SER A 4 -8.42 -11.61 7.29
C SER A 4 -7.45 -12.32 6.34
N TYR A 5 -8.00 -12.73 5.19
CA TYR A 5 -7.39 -13.43 4.06
C TYR A 5 -6.90 -14.86 4.33
N SER A 6 -7.80 -15.86 4.26
CA SER A 6 -7.36 -17.28 4.36
C SER A 6 -8.01 -18.29 3.41
N LYS A 7 -9.11 -17.99 2.68
CA LYS A 7 -9.76 -19.01 1.82
C LYS A 7 -9.92 -18.67 0.32
N ASN A 8 -10.31 -17.44 -0.01
CA ASN A 8 -10.60 -17.02 -1.40
C ASN A 8 -9.66 -15.92 -1.91
N ALA A 9 -8.51 -15.74 -1.26
CA ALA A 9 -7.57 -14.69 -1.61
C ALA A 9 -6.95 -14.95 -2.99
N ASN A 10 -6.96 -13.93 -3.86
CA ASN A 10 -6.23 -14.00 -5.11
C ASN A 10 -4.72 -14.02 -4.82
N HIS A 11 -4.06 -15.13 -5.18
CA HIS A 11 -2.62 -15.31 -5.01
C HIS A 11 -1.78 -14.20 -5.68
N ASN A 12 -2.25 -13.66 -6.81
CA ASN A 12 -1.54 -12.63 -7.56
C ASN A 12 -1.49 -11.28 -6.82
N MET A 13 -2.33 -11.07 -5.79
CA MET A 13 -2.29 -9.85 -4.96
C MET A 13 -0.95 -9.65 -4.25
N ARG A 14 -0.17 -10.72 -4.04
CA ARG A 14 1.16 -10.67 -3.40
C ARG A 14 2.32 -10.73 -4.40
N ARG A 15 2.04 -10.72 -5.70
CA ARG A 15 3.01 -10.90 -6.77
C ARG A 15 2.96 -9.72 -7.75
N PRO A 16 3.77 -8.68 -7.52
CA PRO A 16 3.90 -7.59 -8.48
C PRO A 16 4.33 -8.13 -9.85
N VAL A 17 3.76 -7.57 -10.92
CA VAL A 17 4.19 -7.87 -12.31
C VAL A 17 5.51 -7.17 -12.66
N VAL A 18 5.88 -6.16 -11.85
CA VAL A 18 7.11 -5.39 -11.97
C VAL A 18 8.27 -6.12 -11.30
N LYS A 19 9.48 -5.97 -11.85
CA LYS A 19 10.70 -6.54 -11.27
C LYS A 19 10.93 -6.08 -9.83
N GLU A 20 11.43 -6.98 -8.99
CA GLU A 20 11.59 -6.78 -7.55
C GLU A 20 12.47 -5.55 -7.24
N GLU A 21 13.58 -5.36 -7.97
CA GLU A 21 14.49 -4.24 -7.74
C GLU A 21 13.82 -2.87 -7.97
N ILE A 22 12.86 -2.80 -8.89
CA ILE A 22 12.11 -1.58 -9.18
C ILE A 22 11.05 -1.35 -8.10
N VAL A 23 10.40 -2.43 -7.64
CA VAL A 23 9.44 -2.36 -6.53
C VAL A 23 10.13 -1.88 -5.26
N ASP A 24 11.31 -2.41 -4.95
CA ASP A 24 12.11 -1.99 -3.80
C ASP A 24 12.54 -0.54 -3.89
N LEU A 25 13.00 -0.11 -5.08
CA LEU A 25 13.31 1.30 -5.33
C LEU A 25 12.11 2.20 -5.00
N MET A 26 10.92 1.87 -5.51
CA MET A 26 9.70 2.64 -5.26
C MET A 26 9.36 2.67 -3.77
N ARG A 27 9.47 1.54 -3.07
CA ARG A 27 9.10 1.43 -1.65
C ARG A 27 10.09 2.11 -0.70
N GLN A 28 11.37 2.14 -1.04
CA GLN A 28 12.42 2.64 -0.13
C GLN A 28 12.81 4.10 -0.41
N ARG A 29 12.70 4.57 -1.66
CA ARG A 29 13.13 5.93 -2.04
C ARG A 29 12.00 6.97 -2.03
N GLN A 30 10.75 6.53 -2.00
CA GLN A 30 9.60 7.44 -1.93
C GLN A 30 9.30 7.88 -0.49
N LYS A 31 8.50 8.95 -0.37
CA LYS A 31 8.09 9.51 0.92
C LYS A 31 7.29 8.49 1.71
N GLN A 32 7.84 8.07 2.84
CA GLN A 32 7.22 7.10 3.73
C GLN A 32 5.88 7.60 4.30
N VAL A 33 5.01 6.64 4.65
CA VAL A 33 3.78 6.92 5.38
C VAL A 33 4.14 7.07 6.86
N THR A 34 3.60 8.10 7.51
CA THR A 34 3.92 8.46 8.91
C THR A 34 2.65 8.76 9.70
N GLY A 35 2.74 8.77 11.02
CA GLY A 35 1.61 9.09 11.93
C GLY A 35 0.50 8.04 11.85
N PHE A 36 -0.76 8.49 11.97
CA PHE A 36 -1.93 7.61 12.02
C PHE A 36 -2.04 6.64 10.83
N LEU A 37 -1.69 7.08 9.62
CA LEU A 37 -1.72 6.20 8.44
C LEU A 37 -0.70 5.06 8.53
N LYS A 38 0.44 5.29 9.21
CA LYS A 38 1.46 4.25 9.42
C LYS A 38 0.97 3.21 10.43
N GLU A 39 0.36 3.67 11.51
CA GLU A 39 -0.25 2.78 12.52
C GLU A 39 -1.35 1.91 11.89
N LEU A 40 -2.19 2.50 11.02
CA LEU A 40 -3.22 1.77 10.29
C LEU A 40 -2.63 0.74 9.31
N GLU A 41 -1.57 1.11 8.60
CA GLU A 41 -0.85 0.20 7.70
C GLU A 41 -0.27 -0.99 8.47
N ASP A 42 0.38 -0.74 9.60
CA ASP A 42 1.00 -1.78 10.44
C ASP A 42 -0.05 -2.73 11.02
N PHE A 43 -1.18 -2.19 11.48
CA PHE A 43 -2.33 -2.97 11.90
C PHE A 43 -2.86 -3.85 10.75
N ALA A 44 -3.09 -3.26 9.57
CA ALA A 44 -3.61 -4.00 8.43
C ALA A 44 -2.67 -5.13 8.01
N ARG A 45 -1.34 -4.89 7.96
CA ARG A 45 -0.35 -5.92 7.66
C ARG A 45 -0.36 -7.05 8.69
N LYS A 46 -0.37 -6.71 9.99
CA LYS A 46 -0.38 -7.68 11.08
C LYS A 46 -1.60 -8.59 11.02
N GLU A 47 -2.77 -8.00 10.76
CA GLU A 47 -4.02 -8.75 10.70
C GLU A 47 -4.30 -9.35 9.30
N ASN A 48 -3.37 -9.19 8.34
CA ASN A 48 -3.44 -9.66 6.95
C ASN A 48 -4.61 -9.08 6.14
N ILE A 49 -4.98 -7.83 6.45
CA ILE A 49 -6.02 -7.06 5.79
C ILE A 49 -5.47 -6.52 4.47
N PRO A 50 -6.19 -6.68 3.34
CA PRO A 50 -5.73 -6.19 2.05
C PRO A 50 -5.75 -4.67 2.05
N ILE A 51 -4.63 -4.07 1.67
CA ILE A 51 -4.49 -2.63 1.49
C ILE A 51 -3.81 -2.35 0.16
N ILE A 52 -4.01 -1.14 -0.37
CA ILE A 52 -3.27 -0.71 -1.54
C ILE A 52 -1.77 -0.65 -1.22
N PRO A 53 -0.89 -1.04 -2.16
CA PRO A 53 0.55 -0.98 -1.95
C PRO A 53 1.10 0.44 -1.79
N HIS A 54 2.30 0.57 -1.20
CA HIS A 54 2.95 1.86 -0.95
C HIS A 54 3.15 2.67 -2.23
N GLU A 55 3.55 2.01 -3.31
CA GLU A 55 3.75 2.62 -4.64
C GLU A 55 2.45 3.26 -5.18
N THR A 56 1.29 2.66 -4.92
CA THR A 56 -0.02 3.23 -5.29
C THR A 56 -0.40 4.43 -4.42
N VAL A 57 -0.07 4.39 -3.13
CA VAL A 57 -0.27 5.53 -2.21
C VAL A 57 0.56 6.73 -2.66
N ALA A 58 1.81 6.51 -3.05
CA ALA A 58 2.69 7.57 -3.54
C ALA A 58 2.11 8.25 -4.80
N TYR A 59 1.58 7.47 -5.74
CA TYR A 59 0.87 8.01 -6.90
C TYR A 59 -0.36 8.83 -6.50
N PHE A 60 -1.19 8.33 -5.56
CA PHE A 60 -2.36 9.07 -5.12
C PHE A 60 -2.02 10.41 -4.47
N ARG A 61 -0.93 10.48 -3.68
CA ARG A 61 -0.45 11.75 -3.13
C ARG A 61 -0.13 12.74 -4.24
N PHE A 62 0.69 12.33 -5.20
CA PHE A 62 1.03 13.15 -6.37
C PHE A 62 -0.22 13.59 -7.15
N LEU A 63 -1.15 12.67 -7.39
CA LEU A 63 -2.39 12.95 -8.12
C LEU A 63 -3.26 13.96 -7.38
N MET A 64 -3.48 13.79 -6.08
CA MET A 64 -4.31 14.69 -5.27
C MET A 64 -3.67 16.07 -5.12
N GLU A 65 -2.35 16.14 -4.94
CA GLU A 65 -1.60 17.41 -4.93
C GLU A 65 -1.74 18.15 -6.27
N THR A 66 -1.74 17.42 -7.38
CA THR A 66 -1.91 17.97 -8.72
C THR A 66 -3.34 18.43 -9.00
N MET A 67 -4.33 17.61 -8.64
CA MET A 67 -5.75 17.89 -8.90
C MET A 67 -6.34 18.95 -7.95
N GLN A 68 -5.77 19.09 -6.75
CA GLN A 68 -6.29 19.96 -5.68
C GLN A 68 -7.81 19.84 -5.50
N PRO A 69 -8.35 18.61 -5.29
CA PRO A 69 -9.78 18.42 -5.16
C PRO A 69 -10.30 19.19 -3.95
N LYS A 70 -11.46 19.86 -4.11
CA LYS A 70 -12.00 20.77 -3.11
C LYS A 70 -13.03 20.14 -2.18
N ASN A 71 -13.50 18.93 -2.49
CA ASN A 71 -14.48 18.18 -1.69
C ASN A 71 -14.26 16.69 -1.87
#